data_AF-A0A6A4HC54-F1
#
_entry.id   AF-A0A6A4HC54-F1
#
_cell.length_a   1.000
_cell.length_b   1.000
_cell.length_c   1.000
_cell.angle_alpha   90.00
_cell.angle_beta   90.00
_cell.angle_gamma   90.00
#
_symmetry.space_group_name_H-M   'P 1'
#
loop_
_entity.id
_entity.type
_entity.pdbx_description
1 polymer ?
#
loop_
_entity_poly.entity_id
_entity_poly.type
_entity_poly.pdbx_seq_one_letter_code
_entity_poly.pdbx_strand_id
1 'polypeptide(L)'
;MQFTASFSILASLVAFVAAESHTISFTNNCGGGTPTLVQDGAILSTGGAYTADGPIIGAIAYLQTGGCGLNGDFCTTVETTLQNPTSPGAGSSHRHHSHSRPRVFCQCWLCLLQRLRRHWSRTAQVVTCEADNVDLAITFCV
;
A
#
# COMPACT_ATOMS: atom_id res chain seq x y z
N MET A 1 -14.21 66.95 5.87
CA MET A 1 -14.74 65.66 6.37
C MET A 1 -14.11 64.57 5.51
N GLN A 2 -13.14 63.82 6.05
CA GLN A 2 -12.49 62.71 5.34
C GLN A 2 -12.98 61.40 5.95
N PHE A 3 -13.68 60.59 5.16
CA PHE A 3 -14.07 59.23 5.54
C PHE A 3 -12.94 58.28 5.11
N THR A 4 -12.06 57.92 6.03
CA THR A 4 -11.10 56.82 5.83
C THR A 4 -11.83 55.50 6.00
N ALA A 5 -12.16 54.85 4.88
CA ALA A 5 -12.72 53.50 4.86
C ALA A 5 -11.58 52.48 5.06
N SER A 6 -11.58 51.81 6.21
CA SER A 6 -10.66 50.71 6.50
C SER A 6 -11.12 49.43 5.78
N PHE A 7 -10.39 49.01 4.76
CA PHE A 7 -10.57 47.70 4.13
C PHE A 7 -9.80 46.64 4.94
N SER A 8 -10.52 45.90 5.78
CA SER A 8 -9.99 44.72 6.47
C SER A 8 -10.02 43.52 5.51
N ILE A 9 -8.88 43.15 4.95
CA ILE A 9 -8.73 41.94 4.14
C ILE A 9 -8.62 40.75 5.10
N LEU A 10 -9.67 39.95 5.21
CA LEU A 10 -9.67 38.70 5.97
C LEU A 10 -9.00 37.62 5.11
N ALA A 11 -7.71 37.34 5.36
CA ALA A 11 -7.00 36.24 4.72
C ALA A 11 -7.41 34.92 5.40
N SER A 12 -8.22 34.10 4.73
CA SER A 12 -8.56 32.74 5.17
C SER A 12 -7.35 31.81 4.96
N LEU A 13 -6.79 31.32 6.07
CA LEU A 13 -5.75 30.29 6.06
C LEU A 13 -6.41 28.94 5.73
N VAL A 14 -6.23 28.44 4.51
CA VAL A 14 -6.64 27.07 4.16
C VAL A 14 -5.55 26.13 4.69
N ALA A 15 -5.81 25.46 5.80
CA ALA A 15 -4.94 24.40 6.29
C ALA A 15 -5.03 23.20 5.34
N PHE A 16 -3.96 22.90 4.62
CA PHE A 16 -3.83 21.65 3.87
C PHE A 16 -3.64 20.52 4.88
N VAL A 17 -4.69 19.74 5.14
CA VAL A 17 -4.56 18.45 5.82
C VAL A 17 -3.98 17.50 4.79
N ALA A 18 -2.76 17.00 5.01
CA ALA A 18 -2.25 15.87 4.25
C ALA A 18 -3.08 14.63 4.64
N ALA A 19 -4.07 14.28 3.83
CA ALA A 19 -4.84 13.06 4.01
C ALA A 19 -3.96 11.85 3.68
N GLU A 20 -4.02 10.83 4.54
CA GLU A 20 -3.35 9.55 4.30
C GLU A 20 -3.94 8.90 3.05
N SER A 21 -3.08 8.49 2.11
CA SER A 21 -3.50 7.80 0.90
C SER A 21 -2.49 6.74 0.50
N HIS A 22 -3.00 5.56 0.14
CA HIS A 22 -2.17 4.41 -0.21
C HIS A 22 -2.72 3.71 -1.45
N THR A 23 -1.86 3.45 -2.42
CA THR A 23 -2.19 2.70 -3.63
C THR A 23 -1.53 1.33 -3.65
N ILE A 24 -2.32 0.28 -3.84
CA ILE A 24 -1.85 -1.07 -4.13
C ILE A 24 -2.05 -1.34 -5.62
N SER A 25 -0.95 -1.68 -6.32
CA SER A 25 -0.93 -2.00 -7.74
C SER A 25 -0.49 -3.44 -7.97
N PHE A 26 -1.03 -4.05 -9.03
CA PHE A 26 -0.77 -5.45 -9.38
C PHE A 26 -0.16 -5.57 -10.77
N THR A 27 0.78 -6.49 -10.92
CA THR A 27 1.31 -6.94 -12.20
C THR A 27 1.26 -8.47 -12.22
N ASN A 28 0.56 -9.05 -13.19
CA ASN A 28 0.48 -10.49 -13.36
C ASN A 28 1.27 -10.94 -14.59
N ASN A 29 2.43 -11.56 -14.38
CA ASN A 29 3.25 -12.13 -15.45
C ASN A 29 3.07 -13.66 -15.60
N CYS A 30 2.06 -14.25 -14.96
CA CYS A 30 1.84 -15.70 -14.94
C CYS A 30 1.20 -16.24 -16.23
N GLY A 31 0.69 -15.37 -17.12
CA GLY A 31 -0.10 -15.77 -18.30
C GLY A 31 -1.53 -16.23 -17.98
N GLY A 32 -1.94 -16.21 -16.71
CA GLY A 32 -3.28 -16.56 -16.25
C GLY A 32 -3.50 -16.20 -14.78
N GLY A 33 -4.75 -16.33 -14.32
CA GLY A 33 -5.17 -15.93 -12.97
C GLY A 33 -5.44 -14.42 -12.83
N THR A 34 -6.13 -14.06 -11.76
CA THR A 34 -6.57 -12.68 -11.49
C THR A 34 -6.02 -12.24 -10.14
N PRO A 35 -5.22 -11.16 -10.06
CA PRO A 35 -4.84 -10.59 -8.78
C PRO A 35 -6.09 -10.18 -8.01
N THR A 36 -6.19 -10.59 -6.75
CA THR A 36 -7.31 -10.28 -5.87
C THR A 36 -6.78 -9.67 -4.60
N LEU A 37 -7.37 -8.55 -4.18
CA LEU A 37 -7.13 -7.90 -2.90
C LEU A 37 -8.35 -8.09 -2.00
N VAL A 38 -8.13 -8.56 -0.79
CA VAL A 38 -9.15 -8.77 0.23
C VAL A 38 -8.75 -8.10 1.52
N GLN A 39 -9.70 -7.51 2.23
CA GLN A 39 -9.52 -6.99 3.58
C GLN A 39 -10.79 -7.28 4.37
N ASP A 40 -10.65 -7.77 5.60
CA ASP A 40 -11.78 -8.09 6.48
C ASP A 40 -12.87 -8.96 5.83
N GLY A 41 -12.47 -9.89 4.95
CA GLY A 41 -13.38 -10.78 4.21
C GLY A 41 -14.14 -10.12 3.05
N ALA A 42 -13.85 -8.86 2.71
CA ALA A 42 -14.40 -8.18 1.54
C ALA A 42 -13.37 -8.09 0.41
N ILE A 43 -13.80 -8.35 -0.82
CA ILE A 43 -12.96 -8.16 -2.01
C ILE A 43 -12.91 -6.66 -2.32
N LEU A 44 -11.71 -6.08 -2.25
CA LEU A 44 -11.43 -4.68 -2.54
C LEU A 44 -11.04 -4.45 -4.00
N SER A 45 -10.37 -5.43 -4.62
CA SER A 45 -9.98 -5.38 -6.03
C SER A 45 -9.86 -6.77 -6.64
N THR A 46 -10.15 -6.88 -7.93
CA THR A 46 -10.02 -8.08 -8.78
C THR A 46 -9.11 -7.81 -9.99
N GLY A 47 -8.00 -7.10 -9.76
CA GLY A 47 -6.90 -6.96 -10.72
C GLY A 47 -6.50 -5.53 -11.03
N GLY A 48 -7.35 -4.55 -10.69
CA GLY A 48 -7.05 -3.13 -10.82
C GLY A 48 -6.23 -2.60 -9.64
N ALA A 49 -5.57 -1.45 -9.84
CA ALA A 49 -5.00 -0.71 -8.73
C ALA A 49 -6.12 -0.30 -7.76
N TYR A 50 -5.85 -0.43 -6.46
CA TYR A 50 -6.77 -0.03 -5.40
C TYR A 50 -6.14 1.12 -4.62
N THR A 51 -6.87 2.22 -4.47
CA THR A 51 -6.45 3.38 -3.67
C THR A 51 -7.37 3.50 -2.47
N ALA A 52 -6.79 3.63 -1.28
CA ALA A 52 -7.53 3.94 -0.06
C ALA A 52 -7.18 5.35 0.42
N ASP A 53 -8.20 6.11 0.84
CA ASP A 53 -8.06 7.42 1.50
C ASP A 53 -7.92 7.23 3.03
N GLY A 54 -6.94 6.41 3.43
CA GLY A 54 -6.69 6.04 4.82
C GLY A 54 -5.84 4.77 4.93
N PRO A 55 -5.64 4.25 6.15
CA PRO A 55 -4.80 3.09 6.38
C PRO A 55 -5.44 1.82 5.82
N ILE A 56 -4.62 0.95 5.24
CA ILE A 56 -4.99 -0.40 4.83
C ILE A 56 -4.37 -1.36 5.84
N ILE A 57 -5.15 -1.98 6.72
CA ILE A 57 -4.63 -2.85 7.78
C ILE A 57 -4.95 -4.31 7.46
N GLY A 58 -3.93 -5.18 7.45
CA GLY A 58 -4.11 -6.63 7.31
C GLY A 58 -4.75 -7.07 5.99
N ALA A 59 -4.57 -6.31 4.91
CA ALA A 59 -5.09 -6.70 3.61
C ALA A 59 -4.26 -7.85 3.03
N ILE A 60 -4.94 -8.75 2.32
CA ILE A 60 -4.37 -9.95 1.72
C ILE A 60 -4.52 -9.85 0.21
N ALA A 61 -3.39 -9.84 -0.49
CA ALA A 61 -3.33 -9.95 -1.93
C ALA A 61 -2.88 -11.35 -2.36
N TYR A 62 -3.56 -11.94 -3.35
CA TYR A 62 -3.21 -13.24 -3.91
C TYR A 62 -3.57 -13.32 -5.38
N LEU A 63 -3.09 -14.36 -6.07
CA LEU A 63 -3.46 -14.62 -7.45
C LEU A 63 -4.56 -15.69 -7.48
N GLN A 64 -5.80 -15.29 -7.80
CA GLN A 64 -6.93 -16.19 -7.93
C GLN A 64 -6.83 -16.98 -9.23
N THR A 65 -6.66 -18.29 -9.12
CA THR A 65 -6.60 -19.23 -10.25
C THR A 65 -7.80 -20.18 -10.32
N GLY A 66 -8.77 -20.01 -9.42
CA GLY A 66 -9.97 -20.83 -9.28
C GLY A 66 -9.93 -21.80 -8.09
N GLY A 67 -8.75 -22.04 -7.51
CA GLY A 67 -8.57 -22.92 -6.35
C GLY A 67 -8.34 -22.20 -5.01
N CYS A 68 -8.26 -20.86 -5.03
CA CYS A 68 -7.94 -20.10 -3.82
C CYS A 68 -9.20 -19.80 -3.01
N GLY A 69 -9.14 -19.96 -1.68
CA GLY A 69 -10.16 -19.44 -0.77
C GLY A 69 -10.22 -17.91 -0.76
N LEU A 70 -11.23 -17.36 -0.08
CA LEU A 70 -11.48 -15.91 -0.03
C LEU A 70 -10.28 -15.14 0.52
N ASN A 71 -9.59 -15.69 1.52
CA ASN A 71 -8.39 -15.09 2.12
C ASN A 71 -7.09 -15.62 1.48
N GLY A 72 -7.19 -16.12 0.24
CA GLY A 72 -6.07 -16.74 -0.45
C GLY A 72 -5.66 -18.10 0.11
N ASP A 73 -6.55 -18.78 0.84
CA ASP A 73 -6.32 -20.15 1.33
C ASP A 73 -5.91 -21.06 0.16
N PHE A 74 -4.91 -21.91 0.40
CA PHE A 74 -4.30 -22.79 -0.62
C PHE A 74 -3.56 -22.08 -1.76
N CYS A 75 -3.39 -20.76 -1.67
CA CYS A 75 -2.64 -19.97 -2.63
C CYS A 75 -1.56 -19.15 -1.96
N THR A 76 -0.66 -18.60 -2.77
CA THR A 76 0.36 -17.70 -2.26
C THR A 76 -0.24 -16.33 -1.96
N THR A 77 -0.03 -15.86 -0.74
CA THR A 77 -0.56 -14.59 -0.26
C THR A 77 0.54 -13.58 0.04
N VAL A 78 0.15 -12.31 -0.08
CA VAL A 78 0.86 -11.11 0.35
C VAL A 78 -0.03 -10.44 1.37
N GLU A 79 0.33 -10.54 2.65
CA GLU A 79 -0.34 -9.80 3.71
C GLU A 79 0.34 -8.44 3.87
N THR A 80 -0.44 -7.36 3.96
CA THR A 80 0.03 -5.99 4.02
C THR A 80 -0.71 -5.15 5.03
N THR A 81 0.05 -4.27 5.67
CA THR A 81 -0.45 -3.10 6.36
C THR A 81 0.19 -1.87 5.71
N LEU A 82 -0.61 -0.95 5.17
CA LEU A 82 -0.20 0.37 4.72
C LEU A 82 -0.76 1.42 5.69
N GLN A 83 0.14 2.10 6.37
CA GLN A 83 -0.17 3.11 7.36
C GLN A 83 0.95 4.15 7.44
N ASN A 84 0.58 5.42 7.62
CA ASN A 84 1.52 6.49 7.99
C ASN A 84 2.10 6.25 9.40
N PRO A 85 3.44 6.22 9.58
CA PRO A 85 4.05 5.91 10.86
C PRO A 85 3.69 6.95 11.92
N THR A 86 3.08 6.50 13.02
CA THR A 86 2.80 7.36 14.19
C THR A 86 3.92 7.36 15.23
N SER A 87 4.84 6.40 15.12
CA SER A 87 6.05 6.24 15.93
C SER A 87 7.07 5.40 15.17
N PRO A 88 8.35 5.40 15.57
CA PRO A 88 9.36 4.60 14.91
C PRO A 88 9.01 3.10 14.91
N GLY A 89 9.08 2.44 13.75
CA GLY A 89 8.73 1.05 13.54
C GLY A 89 7.23 0.76 13.36
N ALA A 90 6.35 1.76 13.46
CA ALA A 90 4.89 1.62 13.30
C ALA A 90 4.40 1.95 11.88
N GLY A 91 5.30 1.94 10.90
CA GLY A 91 4.98 2.20 9.50
C GLY A 91 4.40 0.98 8.78
N SER A 92 4.26 1.13 7.47
CA SER A 92 3.70 0.10 6.59
C SER A 92 4.56 -1.17 6.62
N SER A 93 3.94 -2.35 6.54
CA SER A 93 4.64 -3.64 6.59
C SER A 93 4.01 -4.71 5.72
N HIS A 94 4.81 -5.67 5.24
CA HIS A 94 4.33 -6.74 4.35
C HIS A 94 4.95 -8.10 4.68
N ARG A 95 4.16 -9.17 4.55
CA ARG A 95 4.56 -10.58 4.76
C ARG A 95 4.05 -11.47 3.62
N HIS A 96 4.73 -12.60 3.40
CA HIS A 96 4.31 -13.64 2.45
C HIS A 96 4.15 -15.01 3.08
N HIS A 97 3.11 -15.74 2.68
CA HIS A 97 2.92 -17.16 2.98
C HIS A 97 2.95 -18.02 1.70
N SER A 98 4.08 -18.72 1.51
CA SER A 98 4.44 -19.90 0.69
C SER A 98 3.98 -20.13 -0.79
N HIS A 99 4.84 -20.93 -1.46
CA HIS A 99 4.82 -21.71 -2.72
C HIS A 99 5.00 -21.06 -4.10
N SER A 100 4.66 -19.80 -4.30
CA SER A 100 5.13 -19.02 -5.45
C SER A 100 5.85 -17.78 -4.92
N ARG A 101 6.73 -17.16 -5.72
CA ARG A 101 7.62 -16.09 -5.26
C ARG A 101 7.09 -14.72 -5.68
N PRO A 102 5.95 -14.20 -5.20
CA PRO A 102 5.54 -12.85 -5.58
C PRO A 102 6.66 -11.87 -5.21
N ARG A 103 7.00 -10.99 -6.14
CA ARG A 103 7.93 -9.89 -5.88
C ARG A 103 7.09 -8.72 -5.39
N VAL A 104 7.37 -8.27 -4.18
CA VAL A 104 6.75 -7.07 -3.61
C VAL A 104 7.76 -5.93 -3.57
N PHE A 105 7.30 -4.77 -4.02
CA PHE A 105 8.02 -3.53 -4.01
C PHE A 105 7.20 -2.47 -3.27
N CYS A 106 7.78 -1.92 -2.22
CA CYS A 106 7.28 -0.71 -1.57
C CYS A 106 7.93 0.49 -2.26
N GLN A 107 7.12 1.40 -2.82
CA GLN A 107 7.62 2.66 -3.39
C GLN A 107 7.67 3.71 -2.29
N CYS A 108 8.64 3.59 -1.39
CA CYS A 108 8.96 4.67 -0.45
C CYS A 108 10.07 5.54 -1.05
N TRP A 109 9.81 6.86 -1.15
CA TRP A 109 10.78 7.86 -1.60
C TRP A 109 12.07 7.85 -0.75
N LEU A 110 12.01 7.37 0.50
CA LEU A 110 13.12 7.26 1.44
C LEU A 110 13.80 5.88 1.53
N CYS A 111 13.33 4.84 0.84
CA CYS A 111 14.06 3.56 0.77
C CYS A 111 15.44 3.70 0.08
N LEU A 112 15.77 4.87 -0.46
CA LEU A 112 17.05 5.18 -1.13
C LEU A 112 18.24 5.36 -0.17
N LEU A 113 18.01 5.61 1.14
CA LEU A 113 19.08 5.90 2.11
C LEU A 113 19.63 4.68 2.85
N GLN A 114 18.89 3.56 2.92
CA GLN A 114 19.52 2.27 3.16
C GLN A 114 20.12 1.79 1.84
N ARG A 115 21.30 2.35 1.52
CA ARG A 115 22.17 1.87 0.44
C ARG A 115 22.42 0.37 0.64
N LEU A 116 21.59 -0.45 0.01
CA LEU A 116 21.94 -1.51 -0.93
C LEU A 116 20.72 -2.44 -1.10
N ARG A 117 20.27 -2.52 -2.35
CA ARG A 117 19.34 -3.52 -2.93
C ARG A 117 17.86 -3.13 -2.79
N ARG A 118 17.20 -3.15 -3.95
CA ARG A 118 15.84 -3.70 -4.12
C ARG A 118 15.60 -4.71 -3.00
N HIS A 119 14.84 -4.34 -1.97
CA HIS A 119 14.74 -5.22 -0.80
C HIS A 119 13.76 -6.33 -1.13
N TRP A 120 14.31 -7.40 -1.70
CA TRP A 120 13.58 -8.59 -2.09
C TRP A 120 13.24 -9.41 -0.85
N SER A 121 11.98 -9.48 -0.44
CA SER A 121 11.59 -10.49 0.54
C SER A 121 11.48 -11.85 -0.18
N ARG A 122 12.50 -12.70 -0.04
CA ARG A 122 12.51 -14.10 -0.50
C ARG A 122 12.08 -15.09 0.60
N THR A 123 11.80 -14.56 1.78
CA THR A 123 11.48 -15.28 3.02
C THR A 123 10.22 -14.66 3.62
N ALA A 124 9.59 -15.33 4.59
CA ALA A 124 8.47 -14.77 5.36
C ALA A 124 8.93 -13.63 6.30
N GLN A 125 9.83 -12.75 5.85
CA GLN A 125 10.34 -11.61 6.58
C GLN A 125 9.44 -10.41 6.33
N VAL A 126 9.07 -9.77 7.43
CA VAL A 126 8.32 -8.51 7.43
C VAL A 126 9.25 -7.41 6.95
N VAL A 127 8.90 -6.75 5.86
CA VAL A 127 9.61 -5.54 5.38
C VAL A 127 8.80 -4.33 5.85
N THR A 128 9.43 -3.42 6.60
CA THR A 128 8.80 -2.18 7.07
C THR A 128 9.21 -0.98 6.19
N CYS A 129 8.25 -0.10 5.92
CA CYS A 129 8.44 1.17 5.23
C CYS A 129 7.99 2.31 6.14
N GLU A 130 8.91 3.21 6.46
CA GLU A 130 8.70 4.29 7.43
C GLU A 130 8.65 5.65 6.72
N ALA A 131 7.62 5.81 5.89
CA ALA A 131 7.31 7.08 5.25
C ALA A 131 5.79 7.22 5.12
N ASP A 132 5.34 8.46 5.00
CA ASP A 132 3.94 8.77 4.75
C ASP A 132 3.56 8.42 3.31
N ASN A 133 2.32 7.97 3.11
CA ASN A 133 1.67 7.73 1.83
C ASN A 133 2.47 6.80 0.91
N VAL A 134 2.98 5.70 1.46
CA VAL A 134 3.72 4.69 0.69
C VAL A 134 2.79 3.84 -0.16
N ASP A 135 3.15 3.71 -1.44
CA ASP A 135 2.46 2.83 -2.37
C ASP A 135 3.11 1.44 -2.41
N LEU A 136 2.28 0.45 -2.75
CA LEU A 136 2.68 -0.93 -2.90
C LEU A 136 2.51 -1.40 -4.35
N ALA A 137 3.55 -2.03 -4.87
CA ALA A 137 3.51 -2.74 -6.15
C ALA A 137 3.77 -4.23 -5.92
N ILE A 138 2.81 -5.07 -6.33
CA ILE A 138 2.89 -6.53 -6.23
C ILE A 138 3.00 -7.12 -7.63
N THR A 139 4.06 -7.89 -7.88
CA THR A 139 4.27 -8.61 -9.13
C THR A 139 4.23 -10.13 -8.91
N PHE A 140 3.32 -10.82 -9.59
CA PHE A 140 3.21 -12.28 -9.60
C PHE A 140 4.00 -12.89 -10.79
N CYS A 141 4.54 -14.10 -10.58
CA CYS A 141 5.33 -14.92 -11.52
C CYS A 141 6.58 -14.25 -12.13
N VAL A 142 7.72 -14.52 -11.50
CA VAL A 142 8.88 -13.64 -11.52
C VAL A 142 10.17 -14.42 -11.38
#